data_AF-A0A2A5ERL8-F1
#
_entry.id   AF-A0A2A5ERL8-F1
#
_cell.length_a   1.000
_cell.length_b   1.000
_cell.length_c   1.000
_cell.angle_alpha   90.00
_cell.angle_beta   90.00
_cell.angle_gamma   90.00
#
_symmetry.space_group_name_H-M   'P 1'
#
loop_
_entity.id
_entity.type
_entity.pdbx_description
1 polymer ?
#
loop_
_entity_poly.entity_id
_entity_poly.type
_entity_poly.pdbx_seq_one_letter_code
_entity_poly.pdbx_strand_id
1 'polypeptide(L)'
;MAVTPDDFDLSTLSFLIVDDNQHMVSILREVLRAFGVTKTHTARDAADALELAQTVPIDIAIVDYLMDPLDGLDFIRLIRTATDSPNARLPIILLTAYTESFRVREARDAGATDVVRKPISAEFLYKRIQSLLKNNRDFITNRSFVGPDRRRRHDVEYSGSERRTSSE
;
A
#
# COMPACT_ATOMS: atom_id res chain seq x y z
N MET A 1 18.72 5.73 -13.76
CA MET A 1 18.83 4.65 -12.74
C MET A 1 19.11 3.37 -13.50
N ALA A 2 20.20 2.67 -13.19
CA ALA A 2 20.49 1.37 -13.80
C ALA A 2 19.50 0.34 -13.21
N VAL A 3 18.78 -0.38 -14.08
CA VAL A 3 17.87 -1.46 -13.70
C VAL A 3 18.72 -2.60 -13.16
N THR A 4 18.48 -3.01 -11.91
CA THR A 4 19.20 -4.15 -11.32
C THR A 4 18.52 -5.47 -11.70
N PRO A 5 19.24 -6.60 -11.75
CA PRO A 5 18.69 -7.90 -12.18
C PRO A 5 17.52 -8.45 -11.33
N ASP A 6 17.28 -7.86 -10.15
CA ASP A 6 16.18 -8.20 -9.24
C ASP A 6 14.97 -7.25 -9.34
N ASP A 7 14.95 -6.37 -10.34
CA ASP A 7 13.86 -5.43 -10.55
C ASP A 7 12.69 -6.15 -11.24
N PHE A 8 11.52 -6.17 -10.59
CA PHE A 8 10.30 -6.68 -11.21
C PHE A 8 9.92 -5.82 -12.42
N ASP A 9 9.46 -6.49 -13.48
CA ASP A 9 8.86 -5.81 -14.62
C ASP A 9 7.46 -5.26 -14.23
N LEU A 10 7.44 -4.00 -13.83
CA LEU A 10 6.23 -3.30 -13.44
C LEU A 10 5.30 -2.97 -14.62
N SER A 11 5.75 -3.16 -15.87
CA SER A 11 4.95 -2.84 -17.06
C SER A 11 3.74 -3.76 -17.23
N THR A 12 3.80 -4.96 -16.64
CA THR A 12 2.72 -5.96 -16.68
C THR A 12 1.64 -5.72 -15.62
N LEU A 13 2.01 -5.04 -14.52
CA LEU A 13 1.20 -4.84 -13.34
C LEU A 13 0.20 -3.68 -13.51
N SER A 14 -0.94 -3.84 -12.84
CA SER A 14 -2.03 -2.86 -12.77
C SER A 14 -2.08 -2.21 -11.38
N PHE A 15 -2.01 -0.88 -11.36
CA PHE A 15 -2.02 -0.09 -10.13
C PHE A 15 -3.33 0.68 -9.98
N LEU A 16 -3.87 0.71 -8.76
CA LEU A 16 -4.95 1.62 -8.36
C LEU A 16 -4.38 2.71 -7.45
N ILE A 17 -4.67 3.97 -7.76
CA ILE A 17 -4.35 5.12 -6.90
C ILE A 17 -5.67 5.65 -6.36
N VAL A 18 -5.81 5.75 -5.04
CA VAL A 18 -7.01 6.28 -4.38
C VAL A 18 -6.60 7.49 -3.56
N ASP A 19 -6.89 8.68 -4.04
CA ASP A 19 -6.55 9.95 -3.38
C ASP A 19 -7.49 11.04 -3.94
N ASP A 20 -8.14 11.80 -3.07
CA ASP A 20 -9.08 12.86 -3.47
C ASP A 20 -8.33 14.09 -4.06
N ASN A 21 -7.05 14.24 -3.73
CA ASN A 21 -6.19 15.30 -4.22
C ASN A 21 -5.62 14.96 -5.60
N GLN A 22 -6.22 15.55 -6.64
CA GLN A 22 -5.83 15.35 -8.05
C GLN A 22 -4.37 15.73 -8.36
N HIS A 23 -3.78 16.65 -7.60
CA HIS A 23 -2.36 16.98 -7.76
C HIS A 23 -1.48 15.83 -7.27
N MET A 24 -1.82 15.21 -6.13
CA MET A 24 -1.09 14.05 -5.62
C MET A 24 -1.24 12.84 -6.55
N VAL A 25 -2.46 12.59 -7.05
CA VAL A 25 -2.72 11.56 -8.07
C VAL A 25 -1.82 11.75 -9.28
N SER A 26 -1.73 12.98 -9.81
CA SER A 26 -0.90 13.29 -10.99
C SER A 26 0.59 13.02 -10.73
N ILE A 27 1.09 13.40 -9.55
CA ILE A 27 2.48 13.13 -9.14
C ILE A 27 2.73 11.63 -9.05
N LEU A 28 1.85 10.88 -8.38
CA LEU A 28 1.99 9.43 -8.23
C LEU A 28 1.95 8.71 -9.57
N ARG A 29 1.10 9.14 -10.52
CA ARG A 29 1.04 8.59 -11.88
C ARG A 29 2.36 8.79 -12.62
N GLU A 30 2.93 10.00 -12.58
CA GLU A 30 4.22 10.26 -13.24
C GLU A 30 5.37 9.49 -12.59
N VAL A 31 5.36 9.35 -11.26
CA VAL A 31 6.33 8.51 -10.53
C VAL A 31 6.21 7.04 -10.95
N LEU A 32 5.01 6.47 -10.98
CA LEU A 32 4.80 5.08 -11.40
C LEU A 32 5.17 4.87 -12.87
N ARG A 33 4.85 5.83 -13.75
CA ARG A 33 5.24 5.81 -15.15
C ARG A 33 6.76 5.82 -15.32
N ALA A 34 7.48 6.62 -14.52
CA ALA A 34 8.94 6.64 -14.51
C ALA A 34 9.55 5.30 -14.06
N PHE A 35 8.79 4.48 -13.32
CA PHE A 35 9.18 3.10 -12.96
C PHE A 35 8.76 2.05 -13.99
N GLY A 36 8.16 2.45 -15.11
CA GLY A 36 7.74 1.55 -16.18
C GLY A 36 6.32 1.01 -16.06
N VAL A 37 5.52 1.47 -15.10
CA VAL A 37 4.10 1.07 -14.98
C VAL A 37 3.31 1.63 -16.16
N THR A 38 2.57 0.75 -16.85
CA THR A 38 1.76 1.13 -18.02
C THR A 38 0.26 1.21 -17.72
N LYS A 39 -0.22 0.54 -16.67
CA LYS A 39 -1.63 0.45 -16.29
C LYS A 39 -1.87 1.12 -14.94
N THR A 40 -2.52 2.27 -14.95
CA THR A 40 -2.86 3.03 -13.75
C THR A 40 -4.33 3.44 -13.77
N HIS A 41 -5.06 2.99 -12.76
CA HIS A 41 -6.44 3.36 -12.46
C HIS A 41 -6.44 4.36 -11.30
N THR A 42 -7.41 5.26 -11.28
CA THR A 42 -7.50 6.30 -10.25
C THR A 42 -8.92 6.38 -9.73
N ALA A 43 -9.06 6.44 -8.42
CA ALA A 43 -10.31 6.71 -7.73
C ALA A 43 -10.14 7.93 -6.82
N ARG A 44 -11.23 8.67 -6.61
CA ARG A 44 -11.24 9.83 -5.72
C ARG A 44 -11.68 9.52 -4.30
N ASP A 45 -12.36 8.40 -4.13
CA ASP A 45 -12.93 7.96 -2.86
C ASP A 45 -12.99 6.42 -2.79
N ALA A 46 -13.38 5.91 -1.62
CA ALA A 46 -13.47 4.47 -1.38
C ALA A 46 -14.51 3.76 -2.26
N ALA A 47 -15.60 4.43 -2.65
CA ALA A 47 -16.68 3.80 -3.41
C ALA A 47 -16.25 3.56 -4.87
N ASP A 48 -15.69 4.59 -5.50
CA ASP A 48 -15.11 4.51 -6.86
C ASP A 48 -13.95 3.49 -6.89
N ALA A 49 -13.12 3.46 -5.84
CA ALA A 49 -12.06 2.47 -5.72
C ALA A 49 -12.57 1.03 -5.63
N LEU A 50 -13.69 0.79 -4.93
CA LEU A 50 -14.32 -0.53 -4.83
C LEU A 50 -14.90 -0.96 -6.17
N GLU A 51 -15.60 -0.07 -6.88
CA GLU A 51 -16.15 -0.35 -8.21
C GLU A 51 -15.02 -0.69 -9.21
N LEU A 52 -13.94 0.09 -9.22
CA LEU A 52 -12.77 -0.21 -10.04
C LEU A 52 -12.15 -1.56 -9.67
N ALA A 53 -11.98 -1.84 -8.38
CA ALA A 53 -11.41 -3.12 -7.94
C ALA A 53 -12.29 -4.32 -8.35
N GLN A 54 -13.61 -4.15 -8.52
CA GLN A 54 -14.53 -5.17 -9.02
C GLN A 54 -14.53 -5.33 -10.53
N THR A 55 -14.23 -4.27 -11.28
CA THR A 55 -14.37 -4.26 -12.75
C THR A 55 -13.06 -4.54 -13.48
N VAL A 56 -11.91 -4.24 -12.85
CA VAL A 56 -10.59 -4.43 -13.46
C VAL A 56 -9.63 -5.17 -12.51
N PRO A 57 -8.71 -6.00 -13.03
CA PRO A 57 -7.69 -6.62 -12.20
C PRO A 57 -6.73 -5.54 -11.69
N ILE A 58 -6.54 -5.49 -10.36
CA ILE A 58 -5.59 -4.62 -9.68
C ILE A 58 -4.58 -5.50 -8.94
N ASP A 59 -3.30 -5.24 -9.17
CA ASP A 59 -2.19 -5.96 -8.53
C ASP A 59 -1.70 -5.24 -7.27
N ILE A 60 -1.72 -3.90 -7.26
CA ILE A 60 -1.31 -3.07 -6.12
C ILE A 60 -2.21 -1.84 -6.03
N ALA A 61 -2.68 -1.50 -4.82
CA ALA A 61 -3.31 -0.22 -4.56
C ALA A 61 -2.43 0.70 -3.69
N ILE A 62 -2.36 1.97 -4.06
CA ILE A 62 -1.79 3.06 -3.27
C ILE A 62 -2.95 3.95 -2.84
N VAL A 63 -3.20 4.01 -1.53
CA VAL A 63 -4.42 4.61 -0.96
C VAL A 63 -4.01 5.73 -0.02
N ASP A 64 -4.63 6.90 -0.12
CA ASP A 64 -4.47 7.94 0.88
C ASP A 64 -5.26 7.62 2.15
N TYR A 65 -4.71 7.98 3.31
CA TYR A 65 -5.38 7.81 4.57
C TYR A 65 -6.61 8.71 4.67
N LEU A 66 -6.46 9.99 4.32
CA LEU A 66 -7.50 11.01 4.50
C LEU A 66 -8.20 11.27 3.18
N MET A 67 -9.46 10.87 3.09
CA MET A 67 -10.34 11.10 1.94
C MET A 67 -11.77 11.29 2.46
N ASP A 68 -12.58 12.07 1.76
CA ASP A 68 -14.00 12.24 2.04
C ASP A 68 -14.86 11.55 0.97
N PRO A 69 -16.03 10.97 1.32
CA PRO A 69 -16.61 10.87 2.66
C PRO A 69 -16.11 9.65 3.47
N LEU A 70 -15.44 8.70 2.81
CA LEU A 70 -14.90 7.50 3.42
C LEU A 70 -13.37 7.53 3.33
N ASP A 71 -12.73 7.25 4.45
CA ASP A 71 -11.28 7.33 4.55
C ASP A 71 -10.59 6.08 3.97
N GLY A 72 -9.26 6.12 3.87
CA GLY A 72 -8.48 5.00 3.33
C GLY A 72 -8.57 3.73 4.17
N LEU A 73 -8.81 3.83 5.47
CA LEU A 73 -8.98 2.66 6.34
C LEU A 73 -10.32 1.98 6.08
N ASP A 74 -11.37 2.75 5.85
CA ASP A 74 -12.69 2.22 5.51
C ASP A 74 -12.63 1.46 4.18
N PHE A 75 -11.97 2.01 3.15
CA PHE A 75 -11.71 1.29 1.90
C PHE A 75 -10.98 -0.05 2.15
N ILE A 76 -9.91 -0.03 2.94
CA ILE A 76 -9.14 -1.24 3.25
C ILE A 76 -10.03 -2.27 3.96
N ARG A 77 -10.80 -1.87 4.96
CA ARG A 77 -11.72 -2.77 5.69
C ARG A 77 -12.75 -3.38 4.75
N LEU A 78 -13.32 -2.59 3.84
CA LEU A 78 -14.28 -3.07 2.85
C LEU A 78 -13.64 -4.11 1.93
N ILE A 79 -12.46 -3.82 1.36
CA ILE A 79 -11.72 -4.80 0.55
C ILE A 79 -11.39 -6.07 1.34
N ARG A 80 -11.07 -6.00 2.64
CA ARG A 80 -10.74 -7.21 3.43
C ARG A 80 -11.95 -8.04 3.85
N THR A 81 -13.10 -7.43 4.09
CA THR A 81 -14.21 -8.06 4.82
C THR A 81 -15.52 -8.16 4.05
N ALA A 82 -15.69 -7.40 2.96
CA ALA A 82 -16.91 -7.46 2.15
C ALA A 82 -17.09 -8.87 1.57
N THR A 83 -18.33 -9.38 1.61
CA THR A 83 -18.65 -10.72 1.12
C THR A 83 -18.47 -10.84 -0.39
N ASP A 84 -18.71 -9.73 -1.09
CA ASP A 84 -18.50 -9.49 -2.52
C ASP A 84 -17.16 -8.77 -2.79
N SER A 85 -16.20 -8.87 -1.86
CA SER A 85 -14.89 -8.29 -2.07
C SER A 85 -14.25 -8.83 -3.35
N PRO A 86 -13.78 -7.96 -4.25
CA PRO A 86 -13.20 -8.39 -5.51
C PRO A 86 -11.84 -9.07 -5.33
N ASN A 87 -11.07 -8.64 -4.32
CA ASN A 87 -9.77 -9.19 -4.02
C ASN A 87 -9.38 -8.88 -2.57
N ALA A 88 -9.79 -9.75 -1.64
CA ALA A 88 -9.42 -9.63 -0.24
C ALA A 88 -7.91 -9.72 0.02
N ARG A 89 -7.13 -10.19 -0.96
CA ARG A 89 -5.66 -10.31 -0.91
C ARG A 89 -4.92 -9.21 -1.66
N LEU A 90 -5.61 -8.18 -2.15
CA LEU A 90 -4.99 -7.04 -2.84
C LEU A 90 -3.91 -6.40 -1.95
N PRO A 91 -2.63 -6.34 -2.39
CA PRO A 91 -1.62 -5.55 -1.71
C PRO A 91 -1.99 -4.06 -1.66
N ILE A 92 -2.00 -3.46 -0.47
CA ILE A 92 -2.36 -2.05 -0.26
C ILE A 92 -1.23 -1.32 0.47
N ILE A 93 -0.70 -0.26 -0.15
CA ILE A 93 0.18 0.73 0.49
C ILE A 93 -0.70 1.90 0.94
N LEU A 94 -0.82 2.12 2.24
CA LEU A 94 -1.50 3.28 2.80
C LEU A 94 -0.52 4.44 2.95
N LEU A 95 -0.79 5.56 2.30
CA LEU A 95 -0.07 6.81 2.47
C LEU A 95 -0.71 7.61 3.60
N THR A 96 0.07 8.12 4.56
CA THR A 96 -0.48 8.84 5.71
C THR A 96 0.33 10.08 6.06
N ALA A 97 -0.35 11.19 6.37
CA ALA A 97 0.29 12.37 6.95
C ALA A 97 0.53 12.22 8.47
N TYR A 98 -0.09 11.23 9.11
CA TYR A 98 0.01 11.03 10.55
C TYR A 98 1.37 10.48 10.97
N THR A 99 1.81 10.92 12.15
CA THR A 99 3.10 10.52 12.72
C THR A 99 2.95 9.56 13.90
N GLU A 100 1.74 9.40 14.40
CA GLU A 100 1.41 8.72 15.63
C GLU A 100 1.43 7.20 15.45
N SER A 101 2.10 6.51 16.39
CA SER A 101 2.26 5.06 16.32
C SER A 101 0.94 4.28 16.36
N PHE A 102 -0.12 4.85 16.94
CA PHE A 102 -1.43 4.20 17.01
C PHE A 102 -2.12 4.15 15.64
N ARG A 103 -1.96 5.17 14.79
CA ARG A 103 -2.53 5.20 13.42
C ARG A 103 -1.88 4.13 12.54
N VAL A 104 -0.58 3.91 12.71
CA VAL A 104 0.13 2.81 12.02
C VAL A 104 -0.38 1.44 12.48
N ARG A 105 -0.69 1.28 13.78
CA ARG A 105 -1.31 0.04 14.29
C ARG A 105 -2.70 -0.16 13.71
N GLU A 106 -3.52 0.88 13.73
CA GLU A 106 -4.88 0.86 13.17
C GLU A 106 -4.89 0.47 11.69
N ALA A 107 -3.98 1.03 10.89
CA ALA A 107 -3.81 0.67 9.48
C ALA A 107 -3.44 -0.80 9.28
N ARG A 108 -2.53 -1.33 10.11
CA ARG A 108 -2.18 -2.76 10.09
C ARG A 108 -3.35 -3.63 10.52
N ASP A 109 -4.12 -3.19 11.51
CA ASP A 109 -5.29 -3.92 12.00
C ASP A 109 -6.43 -3.93 10.97
N ALA A 110 -6.58 -2.87 10.18
CA ALA A 110 -7.47 -2.82 9.03
C ALA A 110 -7.04 -3.78 7.90
N GLY A 111 -5.77 -4.18 7.85
CA GLY A 111 -5.23 -5.10 6.84
C GLY A 111 -4.42 -4.43 5.72
N ALA A 112 -3.89 -3.22 5.97
CA ALA A 112 -2.90 -2.61 5.07
C ALA A 112 -1.64 -3.48 4.96
N THR A 113 -1.07 -3.57 3.76
CA THR A 113 0.14 -4.38 3.52
C THR A 113 1.41 -3.62 3.88
N ASP A 114 1.44 -2.32 3.59
CA ASP A 114 2.45 -1.40 4.09
C ASP A 114 1.83 -0.03 4.43
N VAL A 115 2.52 0.73 5.27
CA VAL A 115 2.10 2.08 5.67
C VAL A 115 3.29 3.01 5.47
N VAL A 116 3.09 4.04 4.66
CA VAL A 116 4.13 5.00 4.27
C VAL A 116 3.72 6.40 4.69
N ARG A 117 4.63 7.09 5.39
CA ARG A 117 4.42 8.47 5.81
C ARG A 117 4.67 9.43 4.64
N LYS A 118 3.81 10.43 4.47
CA LYS A 118 4.02 11.60 3.60
C LYS A 118 4.97 12.60 4.31
N PRO A 119 5.90 13.29 3.60
CA PRO A 119 6.13 13.26 2.16
C PRO A 119 6.86 11.99 1.72
N ILE A 120 6.46 11.44 0.57
CA ILE A 120 7.06 10.24 -0.01
C ILE A 120 7.95 10.62 -1.19
N SER A 121 9.20 10.17 -1.19
CA SER A 121 10.08 10.29 -2.36
C SER A 121 9.81 9.16 -3.35
N ALA A 122 10.06 9.41 -4.64
CA ALA A 122 9.95 8.41 -5.69
C ALA A 122 10.79 7.15 -5.35
N GLU A 123 12.06 7.34 -4.96
CA GLU A 123 12.95 6.24 -4.58
C GLU A 123 12.39 5.41 -3.41
N PHE A 124 11.80 6.07 -2.41
CA PHE A 124 11.21 5.36 -1.27
C PHE A 124 9.99 4.56 -1.69
N LEU A 125 9.09 5.14 -2.50
CA LEU A 125 7.93 4.43 -3.04
C LEU A 125 8.35 3.21 -3.86
N TYR A 126 9.35 3.35 -4.73
CA TYR A 126 9.89 2.26 -5.52
C TYR A 126 10.38 1.11 -4.63
N LYS A 127 11.19 1.41 -3.61
CA LYS A 127 11.67 0.40 -2.65
C LYS A 127 10.53 -0.31 -1.93
N ARG A 128 9.44 0.39 -1.60
CA ARG A 128 8.24 -0.24 -0.98
C ARG A 128 7.54 -1.18 -1.95
N ILE A 129 7.31 -0.75 -3.20
CA ILE A 129 6.69 -1.59 -4.24
C ILE A 129 7.53 -2.85 -4.47
N GLN A 130 8.85 -2.72 -4.63
CA GLN A 130 9.73 -3.87 -4.78
C GLN A 130 9.69 -4.79 -3.56
N SER A 131 9.69 -4.23 -2.35
CA SER A 131 9.60 -5.03 -1.12
C SER A 131 8.28 -5.81 -1.05
N LEU A 132 7.17 -5.26 -1.52
CA LEU A 132 5.90 -5.97 -1.61
C LEU A 132 5.93 -7.11 -2.63
N LEU A 133 6.53 -6.88 -3.79
CA LEU A 133 6.62 -7.88 -4.85
C LEU A 133 7.59 -9.04 -4.49
N LYS A 134 8.70 -8.74 -3.80
CA LYS A 134 9.64 -9.78 -3.31
C LYS A 134 9.02 -10.61 -2.19
N ASN A 135 8.32 -9.95 -1.28
CA ASN A 135 7.76 -10.60 -0.10
C ASN A 135 6.31 -10.98 -0.37
N ASN A 136 6.11 -12.15 -1.01
CA ASN A 136 4.80 -12.79 -1.09
C ASN A 136 4.37 -13.23 0.32
N ARG A 137 3.89 -12.29 1.14
CA ARG A 137 3.41 -12.59 2.49
C ARG A 137 2.15 -13.41 2.36
N ASP A 138 2.11 -14.53 3.07
CA ASP A 138 0.88 -15.29 3.22
C ASP A 138 -0.18 -14.38 3.84
N PHE A 139 -1.29 -14.14 3.14
CA PHE A 139 -2.46 -13.58 3.80
C PHE A 139 -3.08 -14.65 4.67
N ILE A 140 -3.32 -14.27 5.93
CA ILE A 140 -4.04 -15.05 6.91
C ILE A 140 -5.49 -14.61 6.84
N THR A 141 -6.38 -15.59 6.74
CA THR A 141 -7.84 -15.40 6.77
C THR A 141 -8.38 -16.17 7.98
N ASN A 142 -8.98 -15.46 8.93
CA ASN A 142 -9.73 -16.05 10.04
C ASN A 142 -11.02 -15.24 10.28
N ARG A 143 -11.85 -15.68 11.26
CA ARG A 143 -13.16 -15.05 11.54
C ARG A 143 -13.09 -13.55 11.89
N SER A 144 -11.94 -13.06 12.33
CA SER A 144 -11.76 -11.69 12.85
C SER A 144 -10.72 -10.88 12.07
N PHE A 145 -10.04 -11.46 11.09
CA PHE A 145 -8.98 -10.78 10.34
C PHE A 145 -8.75 -11.41 8.97
N VAL A 146 -8.65 -10.55 7.95
CA VAL A 146 -8.17 -10.90 6.62
C VAL A 146 -7.08 -9.91 6.24
N GLY A 147 -5.86 -10.38 6.06
CA GLY A 147 -4.72 -9.52 5.75
C GLY A 147 -3.39 -10.28 5.76
N PRO A 148 -2.29 -9.61 5.38
CA PRO A 148 -0.96 -10.23 5.38
C PRO A 148 -0.54 -10.65 6.79
N ASP A 149 0.19 -11.76 6.90
CA ASP A 149 0.77 -12.20 8.18
C ASP A 149 1.56 -11.05 8.84
N ARG A 150 1.20 -10.78 10.10
CA ARG A 150 1.80 -9.73 10.95
C ARG A 150 3.20 -10.12 11.41
N ARG A 151 3.54 -11.41 11.42
CA ARG A 151 4.89 -11.91 11.73
C ARG A 151 5.81 -11.59 10.56
N ARG A 152 6.49 -10.45 10.62
CA ARG A 152 7.65 -10.22 9.75
C ARG A 152 8.63 -11.37 9.98
N ARG A 153 8.89 -12.19 8.96
CA ARG A 153 10.21 -12.85 8.89
C ARG A 153 11.22 -11.70 8.95
N HIS A 154 12.10 -11.80 9.92
CA HIS A 154 12.86 -10.68 10.46
C HIS A 154 14.05 -10.32 9.56
N ASP A 155 13.84 -10.08 8.26
CA ASP A 155 14.91 -9.79 7.29
C ASP A 155 14.95 -8.32 6.85
N VAL A 156 14.59 -7.41 7.76
CA VAL A 156 14.98 -6.01 7.59
C VAL A 156 15.67 -5.58 8.88
N GLU A 157 16.97 -5.83 8.93
CA GLU A 157 17.88 -5.09 9.81
C GLU A 157 17.63 -3.60 9.60
N TYR A 158 16.92 -2.99 10.54
CA TYR A 158 16.84 -1.56 10.65
C TYR A 158 18.20 -1.05 11.12
N SER A 159 19.00 -0.52 10.20
CA SER A 159 20.21 0.25 10.50
C SER A 159 19.83 1.71 10.80
N GLY A 160 19.08 1.92 11.88
CA GLY A 160 18.87 3.25 12.46
C GLY A 160 19.67 3.36 13.74
N SER A 161 20.29 4.52 13.97
CA SER A 161 21.15 4.80 15.13
C SER A 161 20.43 4.83 16.49
N GLU A 162 19.13 4.58 16.54
CA GLU A 162 18.34 4.51 17.78
C GLU A 162 18.20 3.06 18.31
N ARG A 163 19.29 2.28 18.27
CA ARG A 163 19.41 1.19 19.25
C ARG A 163 19.51 1.86 20.60
N ARG A 164 18.50 1.66 21.45
CA ARG A 164 18.60 1.95 22.88
C ARG A 164 19.90 1.35 23.40
N THR A 165 20.89 2.20 23.67
CA THR A 165 21.96 1.84 24.59
C THR A 165 21.28 1.74 25.95
N SER A 166 21.00 0.51 26.39
CA SER A 166 20.73 0.25 27.79
C SER A 166 21.91 0.82 28.56
N SER A 167 21.69 1.91 29.28
CA SER A 167 22.62 2.39 30.28
C SER A 167 22.60 1.40 31.44
N GLU A 168 23.73 0.77 31.72
CA GLU A 168 24.12 0.35 33.07
C GLU A 168 25.06 1.40 33.66
#